data_AF-A0A0E3RXF6-F1
#
_entry.id   AF-A0A0E3RXF6-F1
#
_cell.length_a   1.000
_cell.length_b   1.000
_cell.length_c   1.000
_cell.angle_alpha   90.00
_cell.angle_beta   90.00
_cell.angle_gamma   90.00
#
_symmetry.space_group_name_H-M   'P 1'
#
loop_
_entity.id
_entity.type
_entity.pdbx_description
1 polymer ?
#
loop_
_entity_poly.entity_id
_entity_poly.type
_entity_poly.pdbx_seq_one_letter_code
_entity_poly.pdbx_strand_id
1 'polypeptide(L)'
;MQINRPLAFLVCLLFVAVVVTGAFGTSWNTVSELPENPADPSNIEGIGMLIFTHFVAPFEVLSIVLLASLIGAIYMAKGEGNR
;
A
#
# COMPACT_ATOMS: atom_id res chain seq x y z
N MET A 1 3.85 27.67 -17.25
CA MET A 1 3.42 27.24 -15.90
C MET A 1 4.64 27.33 -15.00
N GLN A 2 4.83 28.43 -14.25
CA GLN A 2 5.99 28.57 -13.36
C GLN A 2 5.68 27.82 -12.05
N ILE A 3 6.42 26.74 -11.78
CA ILE A 3 6.29 26.01 -10.52
C ILE A 3 6.88 26.87 -9.40
N ASN A 4 6.08 27.14 -8.37
CA ASN A 4 6.55 27.79 -7.15
C ASN A 4 7.38 26.78 -6.36
N ARG A 5 8.69 26.71 -6.65
CA ARG A 5 9.67 25.82 -6.00
C ARG A 5 9.53 25.77 -4.47
N PRO A 6 9.36 26.88 -3.72
CA PRO A 6 9.21 26.81 -2.27
C PRO A 6 7.88 26.16 -1.85
N LEU A 7 6.80 26.40 -2.57
CA LEU A 7 5.49 25.78 -2.32
C LEU A 7 5.55 24.27 -2.59
N ALA A 8 6.15 23.85 -3.70
CA ALA A 8 6.32 22.45 -4.05
C ALA A 8 7.16 21.70 -2.99
N PHE A 9 8.22 22.34 -2.48
CA PHE A 9 9.04 21.77 -1.42
C PHE A 9 8.26 21.59 -0.11
N LEU A 10 7.46 22.60 0.28
CA LEU A 10 6.63 22.52 1.49
C LEU A 10 5.62 21.37 1.40
N VAL A 11 4.93 21.23 0.26
CA VAL A 11 3.98 20.14 0.04
C VAL A 11 4.67 18.77 0.13
N CYS A 12 5.84 18.63 -0.51
CA CYS A 12 6.63 17.41 -0.45
C CYS A 12 7.04 17.06 0.99
N LEU A 13 7.53 18.06 1.74
CA LEU A 13 7.95 17.88 3.13
C LEU A 13 6.79 17.47 4.03
N LEU A 14 5.61 18.09 3.86
CA LEU A 14 4.42 17.73 4.62
C LEU A 14 3.96 16.31 4.29
N PHE A 15 3.96 15.92 3.01
CA PHE A 15 3.64 14.56 2.60
C PHE A 15 4.58 13.53 3.25
N VAL A 16 5.90 13.78 3.18
CA VAL A 16 6.89 12.91 3.83
C VAL A 16 6.66 12.83 5.34
N ALA A 17 6.38 13.95 6.01
CA ALA A 17 6.10 13.96 7.44
C ALA A 17 4.87 13.11 7.80
N VAL A 18 3.79 13.17 7.02
CA VAL A 18 2.60 12.32 7.21
C VAL A 18 2.94 10.85 7.03
N VAL A 19 3.67 10.49 5.98
CA VAL A 19 4.06 9.08 5.73
C VAL A 19 4.95 8.55 6.86
N VAL A 20 5.94 9.34 7.29
CA VAL A 20 6.85 8.96 8.37
C VAL A 20 6.07 8.78 9.68
N THR A 21 5.25 9.76 10.05
CA THR A 21 4.44 9.66 11.29
C THR A 21 3.45 8.50 11.24
N GLY A 22 2.83 8.22 10.09
CA GLY A 22 1.98 7.05 9.89
C GLY A 22 2.76 5.73 10.05
N ALA A 23 3.93 5.61 9.43
CA ALA A 23 4.76 4.40 9.50
C ALA A 23 5.29 4.10 10.91
N PHE A 24 5.71 5.13 11.65
CA PHE A 24 6.20 4.99 13.03
C PHE A 24 5.07 4.91 14.07
N GLY A 25 3.89 5.47 13.77
CA GLY A 25 2.71 5.41 14.62
C GLY A 25 1.88 4.13 14.45
N THR A 26 2.12 3.38 13.36
CA THR A 26 1.42 2.10 13.11
C THR A 26 1.97 1.01 14.02
N SER A 27 1.08 0.31 14.72
CA SER A 27 1.43 -0.91 15.45
C SER A 27 1.58 -2.07 14.47
N TRP A 28 2.81 -2.56 14.32
CA TRP A 28 3.14 -3.71 13.48
C TRP A 28 2.75 -5.01 14.20
N ASN A 29 1.45 -5.26 14.32
CA ASN A 29 0.92 -6.43 14.99
C ASN A 29 1.33 -7.70 14.24
N THR A 30 2.07 -8.57 14.92
CA THR A 30 2.36 -9.92 14.44
C THR A 30 1.34 -10.88 15.05
N VAL A 31 0.61 -11.60 14.22
CA VAL A 31 -0.28 -12.66 14.68
C VAL A 31 0.59 -13.91 14.90
N SER A 32 0.75 -14.34 16.15
CA SER A 32 1.53 -15.53 16.50
C SER A 32 0.81 -16.83 16.13
N GLU A 33 -0.52 -16.82 16.19
CA GLU A 33 -1.39 -17.96 15.88
C GLU A 33 -2.63 -17.45 15.16
N LEU A 34 -2.92 -17.99 13.97
CA LEU A 34 -4.14 -17.68 13.25
C LEU A 34 -5.30 -18.32 14.01
N PRO A 35 -6.36 -17.57 14.37
CA PRO A 35 -7.55 -18.16 14.97
C PRO A 35 -8.19 -19.09 13.94
N GLU A 36 -7.94 -20.38 14.07
CA GLU A 36 -8.64 -21.40 13.29
C GLU A 36 -10.03 -21.53 13.94
N ASN A 37 -11.07 -21.08 13.22
CA ASN A 37 -12.45 -21.32 13.62
C ASN A 37 -12.94 -22.56 12.87
N PRO A 38 -13.02 -23.74 13.51
CA PRO A 38 -13.45 -24.97 12.84
C PRO A 38 -14.91 -24.91 12.36
N ALA A 39 -15.70 -23.97 12.88
CA ALA A 39 -17.11 -23.78 12.51
C ALA A 39 -17.32 -22.90 11.28
N ASP A 40 -16.30 -22.13 10.86
CA ASP A 40 -16.35 -21.32 9.64
C ASP A 40 -15.06 -21.46 8.83
N PRO A 41 -14.95 -22.51 8.00
CA PRO A 41 -13.78 -22.77 7.18
C PRO A 41 -13.58 -21.71 6.08
N SER A 42 -14.58 -20.87 5.78
CA SER A 42 -14.53 -19.82 4.76
C SER A 42 -14.49 -18.43 5.40
N ASN A 43 -13.46 -18.17 6.19
CA ASN A 43 -13.26 -16.92 6.96
C ASN A 43 -12.85 -15.70 6.09
N ILE A 44 -13.53 -15.46 4.96
CA ILE A 44 -13.24 -14.35 4.04
C ILE A 44 -13.60 -13.01 4.70
N GLU A 45 -14.73 -12.95 5.42
CA GLU A 45 -15.17 -11.74 6.12
C GLU A 45 -14.17 -11.31 7.19
N GLY A 46 -13.69 -12.26 8.02
CA GLY A 46 -12.71 -11.96 9.05
C GLY A 46 -11.36 -11.50 8.49
N ILE A 47 -10.89 -12.14 7.40
CA ILE A 47 -9.69 -11.68 6.69
C ILE A 47 -9.89 -10.27 6.14
N GLY A 48 -11.03 -9.98 5.51
CA GLY A 48 -11.35 -8.66 5.00
C GLY A 48 -11.33 -7.60 6.11
N MET A 49 -11.97 -7.88 7.23
CA MET A 49 -11.98 -7.00 8.39
C MET A 49 -10.57 -6.73 8.92
N LEU A 50 -9.74 -7.76 9.08
CA LEU A 50 -8.36 -7.60 9.56
C LEU A 50 -7.50 -6.79 8.58
N ILE A 51 -7.59 -7.04 7.27
CA ILE A 51 -6.84 -6.33 6.24
C ILE A 51 -7.15 -4.83 6.26
N PHE A 52 -8.43 -4.45 6.34
CA PHE A 52 -8.83 -3.05 6.28
C PHE A 52 -8.78 -2.29 7.61
N THR A 53 -8.51 -2.96 8.73
CA THR A 53 -8.46 -2.31 10.05
C THR A 53 -7.07 -2.39 10.70
N HIS A 54 -6.55 -3.61 10.89
CA HIS A 54 -5.29 -3.84 11.60
C HIS A 54 -4.08 -3.92 10.66
N PHE A 55 -4.29 -4.34 9.41
CA PHE A 55 -3.23 -4.54 8.42
C PHE A 55 -3.30 -3.56 7.25
N VAL A 56 -3.82 -2.35 7.49
CA VAL A 56 -3.97 -1.33 6.44
C VAL A 56 -2.61 -0.90 5.86
N ALA A 57 -1.60 -0.65 6.71
CA ALA A 57 -0.27 -0.23 6.25
C ALA A 57 0.42 -1.29 5.36
N PRO A 58 0.50 -2.59 5.76
CA PRO A 58 1.03 -3.60 4.85
C PRO A 58 0.19 -3.81 3.59
N PHE A 59 -1.14 -3.64 3.66
CA PHE A 59 -2.01 -3.67 2.47
C PHE A 59 -1.72 -2.52 1.49
N GLU A 60 -1.41 -1.32 1.97
CA GLU A 60 -1.01 -0.19 1.12
C GLU A 60 0.31 -0.46 0.40
N VAL A 61 1.30 -1.02 1.10
CA VAL A 61 2.58 -1.42 0.48
C VAL A 61 2.34 -2.47 -0.61
N LEU A 62 1.51 -3.48 -0.32
CA LEU A 62 1.12 -4.48 -1.33
C LEU A 62 0.43 -3.84 -2.53
N SER A 63 -0.48 -2.88 -2.31
CA SER A 63 -1.18 -2.17 -3.37
C SER A 63 -0.24 -1.41 -4.31
N ILE A 64 0.80 -0.76 -3.76
CA ILE A 64 1.84 -0.10 -4.57
C ILE A 64 2.63 -1.14 -5.38
N VAL A 65 2.98 -2.28 -4.79
CA VAL A 65 3.67 -3.38 -5.49
C VAL A 65 2.81 -3.90 -6.65
N LEU A 66 1.51 -4.12 -6.42
CA LEU A 66 0.58 -4.57 -7.45
C LEU A 66 0.42 -3.52 -8.57
N LEU A 67 0.33 -2.24 -8.21
CA LEU A 67 0.28 -1.14 -9.18
C LEU A 67 1.57 -1.09 -10.01
N ALA A 68 2.74 -1.17 -9.37
CA ALA A 68 4.03 -1.20 -10.04
C ALA A 68 4.15 -2.41 -10.97
N SER A 69 3.65 -3.58 -10.55
CA SER A 69 3.57 -4.79 -11.36
C SER A 69 2.68 -4.60 -12.59
N LEU A 70 1.51 -4.00 -12.43
CA LEU A 70 0.61 -3.69 -13.55
C LEU A 70 1.27 -2.73 -14.55
N ILE A 71 1.91 -1.67 -14.06
CA ILE A 71 2.65 -0.73 -14.90
C ILE A 71 3.78 -1.46 -15.65
N GLY A 72 4.53 -2.33 -14.97
CA GLY A 72 5.58 -3.15 -15.57
C GLY A 72 5.03 -4.10 -16.65
N ALA A 73 3.90 -4.75 -16.38
CA ALA A 73 3.23 -5.62 -17.35
C ALA A 73 2.79 -4.86 -18.60
N ILE A 74 2.17 -3.67 -18.43
CA ILE A 74 1.78 -2.80 -19.55
C ILE A 74 3.00 -2.35 -20.34
N TYR A 75 4.08 -1.96 -19.66
CA TYR A 75 5.32 -1.53 -20.32
C TYR A 75 5.92 -2.64 -21.19
N MET A 76 5.97 -3.89 -20.69
CA MET A 76 6.42 -5.04 -21.45
C MET A 76 5.49 -5.37 -22.62
N ALA A 77 4.17 -5.33 -22.38
CA ALA A 77 3.17 -5.61 -23.40
C ALA A 77 3.12 -4.55 -24.51
N LYS A 78 3.50 -3.29 -24.22
CA LYS A 78 3.57 -2.22 -25.21
C LYS A 78 4.47 -2.58 -26.38
N GLY A 79 5.51 -3.37 -26.15
CA GLY A 79 6.52 -3.72 -27.15
C GLY A 79 7.29 -2.49 -27.67
N GLU A 80 8.39 -2.73 -28.39
CA GLU A 80 9.18 -1.69 -29.04
C GLU A 80 8.47 -1.17 -30.29
N GLY A 81 7.34 -0.48 -30.15
CA GLY A 81 6.59 0.11 -31.27
C GLY A 81 7.27 1.35 -31.89
N ASN A 82 8.58 1.33 -32.12
CA ASN A 82 9.29 2.36 -32.90
C ASN A 82 10.60 1.84 -33.52
N ARG A 83 10.49 0.80 -34.33
CA ARG A 83 11.34 0.60 -35.51
C ARG A 83 10.44 0.41 -36.72
#